data_AF-A0A1M7XWJ8-F1
#
_entry.id   AF-A0A1M7XWJ8-F1
#
_cell.length_a   1.000
_cell.length_b   1.000
_cell.length_c   1.000
_cell.angle_alpha   90.00
_cell.angle_beta   90.00
_cell.angle_gamma   90.00
#
_symmetry.space_group_name_H-M   'P 1'
#
loop_
_entity.id
_entity.type
_entity.pdbx_description
1 polymer ?
#
loop_
_entity_poly.entity_id
_entity_poly.type
_entity_poly.pdbx_seq_one_letter_code
_entity_poly.pdbx_strand_id
1 'polypeptide(L)'
;MLQITRVDILDGQTLDIELNNGSIVLLALAVLYEFPGYEALKEDDRILCPRTTGQFVYWRDGPSLKMEEIMKLSFQQGKDEK
;
A
#
# COMPACT_ATOMS: atom_id res chain seq x y z
N MET A 1 10.67 -15.33 6.68
CA MET A 1 9.71 -14.87 5.66
C MET A 1 9.35 -13.43 6.00
N LEU A 2 9.30 -12.53 5.01
CA LEU A 2 8.91 -11.13 5.23
C LEU A 2 7.43 -11.07 5.62
N GLN A 3 7.13 -10.29 6.65
CA GLN A 3 5.77 -10.04 7.13
C GLN A 3 5.58 -8.55 7.34
N ILE A 4 4.35 -8.08 7.12
CA ILE A 4 3.94 -6.70 7.38
C ILE A 4 3.62 -6.58 8.87
N THR A 5 4.35 -5.75 9.59
CA THR A 5 4.12 -5.54 11.03
C THR A 5 3.19 -4.37 11.28
N ARG A 6 3.24 -3.35 10.42
CA ARG A 6 2.39 -2.17 10.51
C ARG A 6 2.08 -1.64 9.12
N VAL A 7 0.91 -1.02 9.00
CA VAL A 7 0.55 -0.21 7.85
C VAL A 7 -0.14 1.07 8.33
N ASP A 8 0.19 2.20 7.72
CA ASP A 8 -0.36 3.51 8.05
C ASP A 8 -0.39 4.41 6.81
N ILE A 9 -0.95 5.61 6.95
CA ILE A 9 -0.95 6.64 5.90
C ILE A 9 -0.16 7.85 6.36
N LEU A 10 0.85 8.20 5.58
CA LEU A 10 1.64 9.41 5.74
C LEU A 10 1.12 10.50 4.81
N ASP A 11 0.91 11.70 5.37
CA ASP A 11 0.51 12.92 4.66
C ASP A 11 -0.76 12.81 3.80
N GLY A 12 -1.60 11.80 4.07
CA GLY A 12 -2.82 11.52 3.31
C GLY A 12 -2.59 10.99 1.89
N GLN A 13 -1.34 10.70 1.49
CA GLN A 13 -0.98 10.40 0.11
C GLN A 13 -0.02 9.23 -0.05
N THR A 14 0.61 8.78 1.04
CA THR A 14 1.63 7.73 1.01
C THR A 14 1.23 6.61 1.95
N LEU A 15 1.20 5.38 1.43
CA LEU A 15 1.07 4.17 2.22
C LEU A 15 2.42 3.83 2.84
N ASP A 16 2.50 3.84 4.16
CA ASP A 16 3.68 3.50 4.94
C ASP A 16 3.55 2.05 5.43
N ILE A 17 4.45 1.17 5.00
CA ILE A 17 4.41 -0.27 5.25
C ILE A 17 5.70 -0.68 5.99
N GLU A 18 5.55 -1.07 7.25
CA GLU A 18 6.65 -1.58 8.07
C GLU A 18 6.73 -3.11 7.94
N LEU A 19 7.95 -3.61 7.77
CA LEU A 19 8.23 -5.03 7.66
C LEU A 19 8.93 -5.57 8.92
N ASN A 20 8.75 -6.86 9.21
CA ASN A 20 9.35 -7.53 10.37
C ASN A 20 10.89 -7.55 10.40
N ASN A 21 11.56 -7.22 9.30
CA ASN A 21 13.01 -7.04 9.23
C ASN A 21 13.46 -5.60 9.54
N GLY A 22 12.55 -4.71 9.94
CA GLY A 22 12.81 -3.29 10.22
C GLY A 22 12.88 -2.39 8.97
N SER A 23 12.62 -2.93 7.78
CA SER A 23 12.55 -2.12 6.56
C SER A 23 11.18 -1.43 6.45
N ILE A 24 11.19 -0.24 5.85
CA ILE A 24 9.98 0.52 5.54
C ILE A 24 9.84 0.61 4.02
N VAL A 25 8.64 0.32 3.52
CA VAL A 25 8.26 0.56 2.13
C VAL A 25 7.24 1.68 2.10
N LEU A 26 7.58 2.77 1.42
CA LEU A 26 6.67 3.88 1.14
C LEU A 26 6.10 3.69 -0.25
N LEU A 27 4.78 3.76 -0.39
CA LEU A 27 4.12 3.63 -1.69
C LEU A 27 3.14 4.78 -1.90
N ALA A 28 3.28 5.54 -2.98
CA ALA A 28 2.33 6.59 -3.30
C ALA A 28 0.94 5.99 -3.60
N LEU A 29 -0.11 6.51 -2.94
CA LEU A 29 -1.49 6.07 -3.20
C LEU A 29 -1.91 6.32 -4.65
N ALA A 30 -1.28 7.29 -5.32
CA ALA A 30 -1.49 7.58 -6.74
C ALA A 30 -1.29 6.33 -7.63
N VAL A 31 -0.27 5.53 -7.34
CA VAL A 31 0.01 4.28 -8.08
C VAL A 31 -1.11 3.26 -7.88
N LEU A 32 -1.73 3.21 -6.70
CA LEU A 32 -2.84 2.30 -6.43
C LEU A 32 -4.11 2.68 -7.20
N TYR A 33 -4.35 3.96 -7.45
CA TYR A 33 -5.52 4.42 -8.20
C TYR A 33 -5.52 3.99 -9.68
N GLU A 34 -4.39 3.52 -10.21
CA GLU A 34 -4.31 2.94 -11.55
C GLU A 34 -4.88 1.52 -11.62
N PHE A 35 -5.14 0.89 -10.46
CA PHE A 35 -5.64 -0.47 -10.38
C PHE A 35 -7.15 -0.50 -10.09
N PRO A 36 -7.90 -1.43 -10.72
CA PRO A 36 -9.33 -1.57 -10.48
C PRO A 36 -9.69 -1.77 -9.00
N GLY A 37 -10.79 -1.14 -8.57
CA GLY A 37 -11.31 -1.25 -7.20
C GLY A 37 -10.71 -0.28 -6.19
N TYR A 38 -9.59 0.37 -6.51
CA TYR A 38 -9.04 1.44 -5.65
C TYR A 38 -9.71 2.79 -5.88
N GLU A 39 -10.36 3.00 -7.02
CA GLU A 39 -11.16 4.21 -7.30
C GLU A 39 -12.27 4.41 -6.27
N ALA A 40 -13.04 3.35 -5.96
CA ALA A 40 -14.12 3.40 -4.99
C ALA A 40 -13.61 3.65 -3.55
N LEU A 41 -12.39 3.22 -3.24
CA LEU A 41 -11.75 3.51 -1.94
C LEU A 41 -11.30 4.96 -1.83
N LYS A 42 -10.98 5.60 -2.96
CA LYS A 42 -10.62 7.02 -3.02
C LYS A 42 -11.85 7.90 -2.84
N GLU A 43 -12.96 7.54 -3.47
CA GLU A 43 -14.21 8.33 -3.43
C GLU A 43 -14.81 8.49 -2.03
N ASP A 44 -14.58 7.52 -1.14
CA ASP A 44 -15.14 7.52 0.22
C ASP A 44 -14.08 7.50 1.33
N ASP A 45 -12.86 7.91 1.00
CA ASP A 45 -11.70 8.01 1.90
C ASP A 45 -11.30 6.70 2.60
N ARG A 46 -11.90 5.56 2.25
CA ARG A 46 -11.49 4.26 2.81
C ARG A 46 -10.04 3.95 2.50
N ILE A 47 -9.49 4.47 1.40
CA ILE A 47 -8.07 4.32 1.05
C ILE A 47 -7.14 4.76 2.18
N LEU A 48 -7.59 5.71 3.02
CA LEU A 48 -6.82 6.24 4.14
C LEU A 48 -6.84 5.32 5.39
N CYS A 49 -7.59 4.22 5.34
CA CYS A 49 -7.76 3.29 6.46
C CYS A 49 -7.24 1.87 6.11
N PRO A 50 -5.95 1.71 5.73
CA PRO A 50 -5.40 0.41 5.43
C PRO A 50 -5.32 -0.46 6.68
N ARG A 51 -5.36 -1.78 6.47
CA ARG A 51 -5.20 -2.79 7.51
C ARG A 51 -4.25 -3.86 7.02
N THR A 52 -3.69 -4.63 7.96
CA THR A 52 -2.84 -5.77 7.60
C THR A 52 -3.21 -7.02 8.38
N THR A 53 -2.97 -8.17 7.75
CA THR A 53 -3.01 -9.50 8.37
C THR A 53 -1.61 -10.05 8.66
N GLY A 54 -0.56 -9.29 8.35
CA GLY A 54 0.83 -9.76 8.33
C GLY A 54 1.31 -10.27 6.97
N GLN A 55 0.40 -10.63 6.07
CA GLN A 55 0.71 -11.16 4.74
C GLN A 55 0.34 -10.21 3.59
N PHE A 56 -0.69 -9.39 3.81
CA PHE A 56 -1.17 -8.42 2.83
C PHE A 56 -1.69 -7.16 3.52
N VAL A 57 -1.70 -6.05 2.79
CA VAL A 57 -2.48 -4.85 3.13
C VAL A 57 -3.87 -5.03 2.54
N TYR A 58 -4.91 -4.56 3.22
CA TYR A 58 -6.28 -4.56 2.71
C TYR A 58 -7.08 -3.39 3.23
N TRP A 59 -8.17 -3.10 2.54
CA TRP A 59 -9.17 -2.12 2.95
C TRP A 59 -10.52 -2.81 3.13
N ARG A 60 -11.40 -2.21 3.93
CA ARG A 60 -12.75 -2.75 4.13
C ARG A 60 -13.52 -2.71 2.80
N ASP A 61 -14.03 -3.86 2.37
CA ASP A 61 -14.75 -4.04 1.11
C ASP A 61 -13.98 -3.51 -0.11
N GLY A 62 -12.65 -3.71 -0.09
CA GLY A 62 -11.74 -3.26 -1.15
C GLY A 62 -10.71 -4.33 -1.53
N PRO A 63 -9.78 -3.99 -2.43
CA PRO A 63 -8.71 -4.90 -2.85
C PRO A 63 -7.76 -5.23 -1.70
N SER A 64 -6.99 -6.30 -1.88
CA SER A 64 -5.83 -6.63 -1.03
C SER A 64 -4.55 -6.47 -1.84
N LEU A 65 -3.49 -5.98 -1.20
CA LEU A 65 -2.17 -5.81 -1.77
C LEU A 65 -1.19 -6.77 -1.11
N LYS A 66 -0.71 -7.76 -1.86
CA LYS A 66 0.23 -8.79 -1.38
C LYS A 66 1.66 -8.28 -1.36
N MET A 67 2.53 -8.94 -0.60
CA MET A 67 3.96 -8.59 -0.51
C MET A 67 4.65 -8.48 -1.89
N GLU A 68 4.39 -9.41 -2.80
CA GLU A 68 5.00 -9.39 -4.15
C GLU A 68 4.55 -8.17 -4.95
N GLU A 69 3.29 -7.75 -4.80
CA GLU A 69 2.73 -6.58 -5.45
C GLU A 69 3.30 -5.30 -4.83
N ILE A 70 3.38 -5.21 -3.50
CA ILE A 70 4.03 -4.11 -2.77
C ILE A 70 5.44 -3.88 -3.30
N MET A 71 6.24 -4.95 -3.37
CA MET A 71 7.62 -4.86 -3.84
C MET A 71 7.67 -4.41 -5.31
N LYS A 72 6.84 -5.00 -6.18
CA LYS A 72 6.79 -4.63 -7.59
C LYS A 72 6.46 -3.14 -7.78
N LEU A 73 5.42 -2.63 -7.09
CA LEU A 73 5.02 -1.23 -7.19
C LEU A 73 6.08 -0.30 -6.60
N SER A 74 6.71 -0.68 -5.49
CA SER A 74 7.83 0.08 -4.90
C SER A 74 9.03 0.19 -5.84
N PHE A 75 9.30 -0.81 -6.68
CA PHE A 75 10.35 -0.73 -7.70
C PHE A 75 9.92 0.08 -8.93
N GLN A 76 8.63 0.13 -9.24
CA GLN A 76 8.11 0.90 -10.38
C GLN A 76 8.08 2.39 -10.10
N GLN A 77 7.58 2.82 -8.94
CA GLN A 77 7.54 4.24 -8.57
C GLN A 77 8.94 4.90 -8.59
N GLY A 78 9.99 4.19 -8.18
CA GLY A 78 11.36 4.70 -8.19
C GLY A 78 11.99 4.82 -9.59
N LYS A 79 11.30 4.32 -10.64
CA LYS A 79 11.71 4.50 -12.03
C LYS A 79 11.07 5.71 -12.70
N ASP A 80 9.90 6.14 -12.22
CA ASP A 80 9.18 7.30 -12.76
C ASP A 80 9.73 8.64 -12.25
N GLU A 81 10.59 8.64 -11.22
CA GLU A 81 11.34 9.82 -10.74
C GLU A 81 12.58 10.19 -11.60
N LYS A 82 12.66 9.76 -12.87
CA LYS A 82 13.82 10.00 -13.75
C LYS A 82 13.52 10.70 -15.07
#